data_AF-A0A9E4CK69-F1
#
_entry.id   AF-A0A9E4CK69-F1
#
_cell.length_a   1.000
_cell.length_b   1.000
_cell.length_c   1.000
_cell.angle_alpha   90.00
_cell.angle_beta   90.00
_cell.angle_gamma   90.00
#
_symmetry.space_group_name_H-M   'P 1'
#
loop_
_entity.id
_entity.type
_entity.pdbx_description
1 polymer ?
#
loop_
_entity_poly.entity_id
_entity_poly.type
_entity_poly.pdbx_seq_one_letter_code
_entity_poly.pdbx_strand_id
1 'polypeptide(L)'
;INTDMKKDFAKKMRNLVFQHLRFQWGKELFYWKDKAEIDLVLPDGYPVQVAVNEGEIERAVSNLFYYLNQHNQPRGLLVSWNKLQILEENERTVVICPLWIFLSKDENEVRGYGSD
;
A
#
# COMPACT_ATOMS: atom_id res chain seq x y z
N ILE A 1 -11.62 -22.58 -4.06
CA ILE A 1 -10.54 -22.26 -3.09
C ILE A 1 -11.20 -21.88 -1.77
N ASN A 2 -10.93 -22.62 -0.70
CA ASN A 2 -11.56 -22.43 0.61
C ASN A 2 -11.17 -21.07 1.24
N THR A 3 -12.03 -20.48 2.06
CA THR A 3 -11.87 -19.13 2.64
C THR A 3 -10.59 -19.01 3.48
N ASP A 4 -10.18 -20.08 4.17
CA ASP A 4 -8.96 -20.09 4.98
C ASP A 4 -7.69 -19.96 4.14
N MET A 5 -7.65 -20.60 2.96
CA MET A 5 -6.53 -20.45 2.03
C MET A 5 -6.38 -19.01 1.52
N LYS A 6 -7.50 -18.30 1.31
CA LYS A 6 -7.48 -16.89 0.89
C LYS A 6 -6.91 -15.99 2.00
N LYS A 7 -7.30 -16.23 3.26
CA LYS A 7 -6.78 -15.49 4.42
C LYS A 7 -5.29 -15.73 4.62
N ASP A 8 -4.84 -16.98 4.50
CA ASP A 8 -3.42 -17.32 4.60
C ASP A 8 -2.59 -16.66 3.50
N PHE A 9 -3.13 -16.61 2.27
CA PHE A 9 -2.49 -15.93 1.16
C PHE A 9 -2.35 -14.42 1.40
N ALA A 10 -3.42 -13.76 1.84
CA ALA A 10 -3.40 -12.34 2.18
C ALA A 10 -2.40 -12.02 3.29
N LYS A 11 -2.33 -12.87 4.33
CA LYS A 11 -1.36 -12.73 5.41
C LYS A 11 0.08 -12.87 4.90
N LYS A 12 0.35 -13.85 4.03
CA LYS A 12 1.68 -14.04 3.43
C LYS A 12 2.08 -12.85 2.56
N MET A 13 1.15 -12.29 1.79
CA MET A 13 1.41 -11.11 0.96
C MET A 13 1.72 -9.88 1.80
N ARG A 14 0.96 -9.62 2.88
CA ARG A 14 1.26 -8.55 3.84
C ARG A 14 2.63 -8.71 4.49
N ASN A 15 2.98 -9.92 4.90
CA ASN A 15 4.29 -10.22 5.45
C ASN A 15 5.42 -9.99 4.44
N LEU A 16 5.20 -10.34 3.16
CA LEU A 16 6.19 -10.12 2.11
C LEU A 16 6.43 -8.63 1.88
N VAL A 17 5.36 -7.82 1.81
CA VAL A 17 5.45 -6.36 1.69
C VAL A 17 6.19 -5.77 2.90
N PHE A 18 5.84 -6.20 4.12
CA PHE A 18 6.54 -5.79 5.34
C PHE A 18 8.04 -6.08 5.27
N GLN A 19 8.42 -7.31 4.89
CA GLN A 19 9.83 -7.70 4.80
C GLN A 19 10.58 -6.88 3.76
N HIS A 20 9.98 -6.65 2.60
CA HIS A 20 10.59 -5.83 1.56
C HIS A 20 10.85 -4.40 2.04
N LEU A 21 9.84 -3.74 2.62
CA LEU A 21 10.00 -2.39 3.17
C LEU A 21 11.05 -2.33 4.29
N ARG A 22 11.06 -3.32 5.19
CA ARG A 22 11.96 -3.35 6.34
C ARG A 22 13.41 -3.59 5.94
N PHE A 23 13.64 -4.56 5.05
CA PHE A 23 14.98 -5.08 4.78
C PHE A 23 15.58 -4.60 3.46
N GLN A 24 14.76 -4.32 2.43
CA GLN A 24 15.27 -3.81 1.16
C GLN A 24 15.30 -2.29 1.16
N TRP A 25 14.24 -1.64 1.64
CA TRP A 25 14.20 -0.16 1.73
C TRP A 25 14.75 0.37 3.05
N GLY A 26 15.08 -0.50 4.01
CA GLY A 26 15.69 -0.14 5.28
C GLY A 26 14.81 0.73 6.19
N LYS A 27 13.49 0.72 6.01
CA LYS A 27 12.57 1.61 6.74
C LYS A 27 12.18 1.04 8.10
N GLU A 28 11.90 1.92 9.04
CA GLU A 28 11.09 1.59 10.21
C GLU A 28 9.61 1.65 9.81
N LEU A 29 8.80 0.73 10.33
CA LEU A 29 7.41 0.56 9.92
C LEU A 29 6.48 0.69 11.12
N PHE A 30 5.44 1.49 10.95
CA PHE A 30 4.42 1.72 11.97
C PHE A 30 3.08 1.17 11.51
N TYR A 31 2.27 0.71 12.45
CA TYR A 31 0.87 0.37 12.20
C TYR A 31 -0.01 1.55 12.60
N TRP A 32 -1.08 1.81 11.84
CA TRP A 32 -1.98 2.90 12.17
C TRP A 32 -3.44 2.45 12.10
N LYS A 33 -4.23 2.89 13.09
CA LYS A 33 -5.65 2.55 13.20
C LYS A 33 -6.43 3.68 13.87
N ASP A 34 -7.50 4.09 13.22
CA ASP A 34 -8.57 4.94 13.75
C ASP A 34 -9.91 4.48 13.15
N LYS A 35 -10.67 5.36 12.45
CA LYS A 35 -11.86 4.98 11.68
C LYS A 35 -11.54 4.09 10.48
N ALA A 36 -10.28 4.12 10.02
CA ALA A 36 -9.72 3.22 9.04
C ALA A 36 -8.46 2.54 9.61
N GLU A 37 -8.03 1.45 8.99
CA GLU A 37 -6.78 0.77 9.33
C GLU A 37 -5.83 0.90 8.15
N ILE A 38 -4.58 1.27 8.41
CA ILE A 38 -3.48 1.27 7.46
C ILE A 38 -2.49 0.17 7.86
N ASP A 39 -2.21 -0.72 6.91
CA ASP A 39 -1.34 -1.88 7.17
C ASP A 39 0.05 -1.46 7.61
N LEU A 40 0.66 -0.49 6.93
CA LEU A 40 2.01 0.00 7.22
C LEU A 40 2.13 1.50 6.92
N VAL A 41 2.85 2.22 7.77
CA VAL A 41 3.18 3.64 7.60
C VAL A 41 4.69 3.79 7.70
N LEU A 42 5.30 4.49 6.74
CA LEU A 42 6.73 4.80 6.73
C LEU A 42 7.05 6.00 7.64
N PRO A 43 8.34 6.24 8.00
CA PRO A 43 8.70 7.30 8.95
C PRO A 43 8.37 8.73 8.49
N ASP A 44 8.25 8.94 7.18
CA ASP A 44 7.81 10.21 6.58
C ASP A 44 6.28 10.37 6.54
N GLY A 45 5.54 9.41 7.10
CA GLY A 45 4.08 9.39 7.13
C GLY A 45 3.44 8.74 5.90
N TYR A 46 4.22 8.23 4.95
CA TYR A 46 3.70 7.63 3.71
C TYR A 46 2.97 6.30 4.00
N PRO A 47 1.66 6.19 3.70
CA PRO A 47 0.88 5.00 3.99
C PRO A 47 0.99 3.94 2.89
N VAL A 48 1.02 2.67 3.31
CA VAL A 48 1.05 1.49 2.45
C VAL A 48 -0.05 0.52 2.89
N GLN A 49 -0.87 0.07 1.94
CA GLN A 49 -1.93 -0.93 2.10
C GLN A 49 -1.66 -2.14 1.21
N VAL A 50 -2.23 -3.30 1.56
CA VAL A 50 -2.13 -4.53 0.77
C VAL A 50 -3.50 -5.17 0.57
N ALA A 51 -3.85 -5.43 -0.70
CA ALA A 51 -5.11 -6.09 -1.09
C ALA A 51 -4.86 -7.23 -2.09
N VAL A 52 -5.52 -8.38 -1.87
CA VAL A 52 -5.34 -9.56 -2.74
C VAL A 52 -6.43 -9.76 -3.78
N ASN A 53 -7.57 -9.08 -3.63
CA ASN A 53 -8.73 -9.20 -4.52
C ASN A 53 -9.46 -7.86 -4.67
N GLU A 54 -10.29 -7.74 -5.70
CA GLU A 54 -11.01 -6.48 -6.03
C GLU A 54 -11.88 -5.96 -4.87
N GLY A 55 -12.57 -6.83 -4.13
CA GLY A 55 -13.39 -6.41 -2.99
C GLY A 55 -12.58 -5.81 -1.83
N GLU A 56 -11.31 -6.21 -1.69
CA GLU A 56 -10.39 -5.59 -0.74
C GLU A 56 -9.78 -4.29 -1.27
N ILE A 57 -9.60 -4.17 -2.60
CA ILE A 57 -8.99 -2.99 -3.23
C ILE A 57 -9.84 -1.75 -2.96
N GLU A 58 -11.15 -1.80 -3.19
CA GLU A 58 -12.03 -0.65 -2.98
C GLU A 58 -11.96 -0.13 -1.54
N ARG A 59 -12.04 -1.04 -0.57
CA ARG A 59 -11.92 -0.69 0.86
C ARG A 59 -10.53 -0.14 1.19
N ALA A 60 -9.46 -0.75 0.66
CA ALA A 60 -8.10 -0.31 0.93
C ALA A 60 -7.81 1.08 0.34
N VAL A 61 -8.32 1.37 -0.86
CA VAL A 61 -8.26 2.71 -1.48
C VAL A 61 -9.01 3.74 -0.64
N SER A 62 -10.23 3.41 -0.20
CA SER A 62 -11.00 4.31 0.66
C SER A 62 -10.28 4.61 1.98
N ASN A 63 -9.68 3.59 2.61
CA ASN A 63 -8.86 3.77 3.80
C ASN A 63 -7.63 4.66 3.56
N LEU A 64 -6.96 4.48 2.41
CA LEU A 64 -5.82 5.32 2.03
C LEU A 64 -6.26 6.78 1.87
N PHE A 65 -7.29 7.08 1.08
CA PHE A 65 -7.75 8.46 0.92
C PHE A 65 -8.20 9.08 2.24
N TYR A 66 -8.85 8.31 3.12
CA TYR A 66 -9.18 8.78 4.47
C TYR A 66 -7.91 9.21 5.22
N TYR A 67 -6.89 8.35 5.26
CA TYR A 67 -5.62 8.66 5.92
C TYR A 67 -4.90 9.85 5.27
N LEU A 68 -4.83 9.92 3.94
CA LEU A 68 -4.19 11.01 3.20
C LEU A 68 -4.80 12.36 3.55
N ASN A 69 -6.13 12.42 3.65
CA ASN A 69 -6.86 13.63 4.05
C ASN A 69 -6.63 13.99 5.51
N GLN A 70 -6.69 13.03 6.44
CA GLN A 70 -6.49 13.30 7.87
C GLN A 70 -5.07 13.79 8.19
N HIS A 71 -4.06 13.29 7.46
CA HIS A 71 -2.65 13.54 7.76
C HIS A 71 -1.98 14.51 6.78
N ASN A 72 -2.76 15.16 5.90
CA ASN A 72 -2.26 16.05 4.86
C ASN A 72 -1.16 15.41 3.98
N GLN A 73 -1.20 14.09 3.77
CA GLN A 73 -0.20 13.35 3.00
C GLN A 73 -0.57 13.33 1.52
N PRO A 74 0.31 13.72 0.59
CA PRO A 74 -0.05 13.89 -0.82
C PRO A 74 -0.23 12.55 -1.55
N ARG A 75 0.42 11.49 -1.09
CA ARG A 75 0.51 10.21 -1.81
C ARG A 75 0.43 9.01 -0.88
N GLY A 76 -0.15 7.93 -1.37
CA GLY A 76 -0.16 6.61 -0.71
C GLY A 76 -0.01 5.48 -1.71
N LEU A 77 0.31 4.29 -1.21
CA LEU A 77 0.55 3.09 -2.02
C LEU A 77 -0.41 1.97 -1.63
N LEU A 78 -1.05 1.35 -2.62
CA LEU A 78 -1.73 0.07 -2.48
C LEU A 78 -0.95 -1.00 -3.25
N VAL A 79 -0.37 -1.95 -2.54
CA VAL A 79 0.21 -3.14 -3.18
C VAL A 79 -0.91 -4.14 -3.47
N SER A 80 -1.15 -4.38 -4.74
CA SER A 80 -2.16 -5.33 -5.23
C SER A 80 -1.50 -6.60 -5.76
N TRP A 81 -2.25 -7.68 -5.95
CA TRP A 81 -1.70 -8.89 -6.56
C TRP A 81 -1.17 -8.63 -7.99
N ASN A 82 -1.94 -7.91 -8.82
CA ASN A 82 -1.66 -7.78 -10.25
C ASN A 82 -2.21 -6.50 -10.92
N LYS A 83 -2.80 -5.57 -10.16
CA LYS A 83 -3.43 -4.35 -10.68
C LYS A 83 -2.46 -3.17 -10.63
N LEU A 84 -2.30 -2.49 -11.76
CA LEU A 84 -1.58 -1.22 -11.89
C LEU A 84 -2.57 -0.12 -12.23
N GLN A 85 -2.68 0.89 -11.39
CA GLN A 85 -3.60 2.02 -11.58
C GLN A 85 -3.15 3.20 -10.74
N ILE A 86 -3.44 4.43 -11.19
CA ILE A 86 -3.30 5.64 -10.39
C ILE A 86 -4.70 6.20 -10.18
N LEU A 87 -5.01 6.55 -8.93
CA LEU A 87 -6.26 7.18 -8.52
C LEU A 87 -5.97 8.54 -7.92
N GLU A 88 -6.73 9.54 -8.28
CA GLU A 88 -6.55 10.92 -7.82
C GLU A 88 -7.86 11.50 -7.29
N GLU A 89 -7.82 12.06 -6.07
CA GLU A 89 -8.96 12.73 -5.43
C GLU A 89 -8.44 13.89 -4.57
N ASN A 90 -9.00 15.09 -4.74
CA ASN A 90 -8.68 16.27 -3.92
C ASN A 90 -7.15 16.52 -3.77
N GLU A 91 -6.42 16.52 -4.89
CA GLU A 91 -4.95 16.71 -4.94
C GLU A 91 -4.14 15.60 -4.23
N ARG A 92 -4.78 14.48 -3.90
CA ARG A 92 -4.14 13.29 -3.34
C ARG A 92 -4.07 12.18 -4.37
N THR A 93 -3.00 11.39 -4.32
CA THR A 93 -2.79 10.28 -5.25
C THR A 93 -2.64 8.96 -4.50
N VAL A 94 -3.38 7.95 -4.92
CA VAL A 94 -3.15 6.55 -4.54
C VAL A 94 -2.61 5.80 -5.74
N VAL A 95 -1.39 5.28 -5.60
CA VAL A 95 -0.79 4.39 -6.61
C VAL A 95 -1.14 2.95 -6.24
N ILE A 96 -1.85 2.26 -7.12
CA ILE A 96 -2.06 0.82 -7.03
C ILE A 96 -0.92 0.15 -7.80
N CYS A 97 -0.04 -0.55 -7.10
CA CYS A 97 1.14 -1.19 -7.67
C CYS A 97 1.01 -2.72 -7.57
N PRO A 98 1.20 -3.48 -8.67
CA PRO A 98 1.31 -4.93 -8.62
C PRO A 98 2.48 -5.38 -7.75
N LEU A 99 2.28 -6.45 -6.99
CA LEU A 99 3.29 -7.01 -6.09
C LEU A 99 4.62 -7.30 -6.79
N TRP A 100 4.58 -7.84 -8.00
CA TRP A 100 5.81 -8.16 -8.74
C TRP A 100 6.58 -6.90 -9.16
N ILE A 101 5.91 -5.78 -9.45
CA ILE A 101 6.57 -4.49 -9.71
C ILE A 101 7.18 -3.99 -8.41
N PHE A 102 6.38 -3.95 -7.34
CA PHE A 102 6.81 -3.51 -6.02
C PHE A 102 8.08 -4.23 -5.55
N LEU A 103 8.19 -5.54 -5.78
CA LEU A 103 9.35 -6.33 -5.36
C LEU A 103 10.59 -6.18 -6.26
N SER A 104 10.42 -5.65 -7.48
CA SER A 104 11.48 -5.59 -8.50
C SER A 104 12.05 -4.19 -8.73
N LYS A 105 11.47 -3.18 -8.07
CA LYS A 105 11.74 -1.76 -8.30
C LYS A 105 12.28 -1.08 -7.05
N ASP A 106 13.03 0.00 -7.22
CA ASP A 106 13.46 0.79 -6.08
C ASP A 106 12.31 1.66 -5.52
N GLU A 107 12.54 2.23 -4.34
CA GLU A 107 11.56 3.05 -3.64
C GLU A 107 11.08 4.24 -4.49
N ASN A 108 11.98 4.90 -5.22
CA ASN A 108 11.67 6.10 -5.99
C ASN A 108 10.78 5.78 -7.18
N GLU A 109 11.09 4.68 -7.88
CA GLU A 109 10.28 4.16 -8.99
C GLU A 109 8.87 3.78 -8.53
N VAL A 110 8.72 3.15 -7.36
CA VAL A 110 7.40 2.74 -6.83
C VAL A 110 6.58 3.93 -6.35
N ARG A 111 7.21 4.88 -5.65
CA ARG A 111 6.52 6.05 -5.07
C ARG A 111 6.26 7.16 -6.10
N GLY A 112 6.77 7.00 -7.33
CA GLY A 112 6.68 7.99 -8.39
C GLY A 112 7.50 9.25 -8.10
N TYR A 113 8.60 9.13 -7.36
CA TYR A 113 9.59 10.20 -7.22
C TYR A 113 10.59 10.02 -8.37
N GLY A 114 10.34 10.68 -9.51
CA GLY A 114 11.23 10.56 -10.67
C GLY A 114 10.58 10.73 -12.04
N SER A 115 9.53 11.53 -12.16
CA SER A 115 9.00 11.95 -13.45
C SER A 115 8.62 13.42 -13.36
N ASP A 116 9.66 14.25 -13.27
CA ASP A 116 9.64 15.65 -13.70
C ASP A 116 10.28 15.71 -15.10
#